data_AF-L0A7J1-F1
#
_entry.id   AF-L0A7J1-F1
#
_cell.length_a   1.000
_cell.length_b   1.000
_cell.length_c   1.000
_cell.angle_alpha   90.00
_cell.angle_beta   90.00
_cell.angle_gamma   90.00
#
_symmetry.space_group_name_H-M   'P 1'
#
loop_
_entity.id
_entity.type
_entity.pdbx_description
1 polymer ?
#
loop_
_entity_poly.entity_id
_entity_poly.type
_entity_poly.pdbx_seq_one_letter_code
_entity_poly.pdbx_strand_id
1 'polypeptide(L)'
;MKLVSELRSMCAAFPGSRETFPFDHQNLVFKVGGEDRDTHNLAGIWKMYAMVNITEDPLRLLVKCDRVRSAALREQFPAIHPAAYFGGHWIFLPLDGTLPGGLVEELLRTSYQVVVTKSLPGRIRERLSAC
;
A
#
# COMPACT_ATOMS: atom_id res chain seq x y z
N MET A 1 7.06 12.70 3.65
CA MET A 1 6.23 12.40 2.46
C MET A 1 4.93 13.20 2.44
N LYS A 2 4.70 14.03 1.42
CA LYS A 2 3.49 14.86 1.16
C LYS A 2 3.01 14.87 -0.31
N LEU A 3 3.84 14.43 -1.26
CA LEU A 3 3.58 14.51 -2.69
C LEU A 3 3.40 13.12 -3.33
N VAL A 4 2.61 13.06 -4.41
CA VAL A 4 2.48 11.84 -5.24
C VAL A 4 3.83 11.38 -5.78
N SER A 5 4.73 12.30 -6.14
CA SER A 5 6.07 11.97 -6.63
C SER A 5 6.93 11.23 -5.59
N GLU A 6 6.83 11.58 -4.31
CA GLU A 6 7.53 10.89 -3.23
C GLU A 6 6.98 9.46 -3.03
N LEU A 7 5.65 9.32 -3.07
CA LEU A 7 4.99 8.01 -3.03
C LEU A 7 5.46 7.12 -4.19
N ARG A 8 5.45 7.65 -5.42
CA ARG A 8 5.94 6.93 -6.60
C ARG A 8 7.39 6.53 -6.47
N SER A 9 8.26 7.45 -6.06
CA SER A 9 9.69 7.19 -5.90
C SER A 9 9.95 6.07 -4.89
N MET A 10 9.24 6.08 -3.76
CA MET A 10 9.40 5.05 -2.74
C MET A 10 8.81 3.70 -3.19
N CYS A 11 7.61 3.70 -3.75
CA CYS A 11 6.95 2.49 -4.23
C CYS A 11 7.67 1.85 -5.42
N ALA A 12 8.34 2.62 -6.27
CA ALA A 12 9.14 2.11 -7.38
C ALA A 12 10.38 1.33 -6.91
N ALA A 13 10.89 1.60 -5.70
CA ALA A 13 11.98 0.86 -5.09
C ALA A 13 11.56 -0.48 -4.48
N PHE A 14 10.25 -0.77 -4.43
CA PHE A 14 9.76 -2.04 -3.90
C PHE A 14 9.73 -3.11 -5.00
N PRO A 15 10.37 -4.29 -4.79
CA PRO A 15 10.37 -5.37 -5.78
C PRO A 15 8.96 -5.78 -6.22
N GLY A 16 8.76 -5.90 -7.54
CA GLY A 16 7.46 -6.29 -8.12
C GLY A 16 6.31 -5.31 -7.84
N SER A 17 6.63 -4.07 -7.50
CA SER A 17 5.65 -2.99 -7.36
C SER A 17 5.22 -2.45 -8.73
N ARG A 18 3.94 -2.09 -8.85
CA ARG A 18 3.37 -1.48 -10.05
C ARG A 18 2.25 -0.49 -9.72
N GLU A 19 2.20 0.59 -10.49
CA GLU A 19 1.11 1.58 -10.50
C GLU A 19 -0.04 1.16 -11.40
N THR A 20 -1.26 1.35 -10.93
CA THR A 20 -2.49 1.10 -11.69
C THR A 20 -3.59 2.09 -11.32
N PHE A 21 -4.56 2.26 -12.22
CA PHE A 21 -5.78 3.05 -12.03
C PHE A 21 -7.00 2.15 -12.25
N PRO A 22 -7.28 1.19 -11.34
CA PRO A 22 -8.24 0.12 -11.59
C PRO A 22 -9.71 0.57 -11.45
N PHE A 23 -9.96 1.76 -10.91
CA PHE A 23 -11.30 2.27 -10.61
C PHE A 23 -11.67 3.48 -11.48
N ASP A 24 -10.74 4.44 -11.59
CA ASP A 24 -10.88 5.69 -12.31
C ASP A 24 -9.49 6.32 -12.53
N HIS A 25 -9.42 7.52 -13.09
CA HIS A 25 -8.17 8.24 -13.38
C HIS A 25 -7.58 9.03 -12.18
N GLN A 26 -8.21 8.96 -11.01
CA GLN A 26 -7.83 9.73 -9.82
C GLN A 26 -7.21 8.84 -8.73
N ASN A 27 -7.69 7.61 -8.61
CA ASN A 27 -7.28 6.66 -7.58
C ASN A 27 -6.08 5.84 -8.04
N LEU A 28 -4.89 6.35 -7.74
CA LEU A 28 -3.64 5.65 -7.97
C LEU A 28 -3.49 4.51 -6.97
N VAL A 29 -3.39 3.29 -7.49
CA VAL A 29 -3.23 2.06 -6.70
C VAL A 29 -1.87 1.45 -6.94
N PHE A 30 -1.13 1.26 -5.86
CA PHE A 30 0.12 0.50 -5.86
C PHE A 30 -0.16 -0.96 -5.53
N LYS A 31 0.28 -1.85 -6.43
CA LYS A 31 0.15 -3.30 -6.30
C LYS A 31 1.51 -3.95 -6.25
N VAL A 32 1.62 -5.06 -5.52
CA VAL A 32 2.77 -5.96 -5.55
C VAL A 32 2.34 -7.31 -6.12
N GLY A 33 3.19 -7.90 -6.94
CA GLY A 33 2.85 -9.14 -7.61
C GLY A 33 3.81 -9.54 -8.70
N GLY A 34 3.36 -10.49 -9.52
CA GLY A 34 4.12 -10.97 -10.66
C GLY A 34 3.32 -11.95 -11.51
N GLU A 35 3.91 -12.34 -12.63
CA GLU A 35 3.36 -13.37 -13.50
C GLU A 35 3.27 -14.71 -12.77
N ASP A 36 2.17 -15.42 -13.01
CA ASP A 36 1.94 -16.75 -12.46
C ASP A 36 2.08 -17.81 -13.55
N ARG A 37 3.31 -17.94 -14.06
CA ARG A 37 3.67 -18.86 -15.15
C ARG A 37 3.42 -20.34 -14.85
N ASP A 38 3.19 -20.68 -13.59
CA ASP A 38 2.89 -22.05 -13.15
C ASP A 38 1.38 -22.35 -13.30
N THR A 39 0.60 -21.37 -13.77
CA THR A 39 -0.85 -21.46 -13.99
C THR A 39 -1.21 -20.88 -15.37
N HIS A 40 -2.44 -21.14 -15.82
CA HIS A 40 -3.00 -20.52 -17.03
C HIS A 40 -3.43 -19.05 -16.80
N ASN A 41 -3.09 -18.42 -15.67
CA ASN A 41 -3.44 -17.03 -15.37
C ASN A 41 -2.44 -16.06 -16.02
N LEU A 42 -2.73 -15.69 -17.28
CA LEU A 42 -1.93 -14.73 -18.04
C LEU A 42 -1.89 -13.32 -17.43
N ALA A 43 -2.86 -12.96 -16.58
CA ALA A 43 -2.88 -11.65 -15.92
C ALA A 43 -1.89 -11.55 -14.74
N GLY A 44 -1.37 -12.68 -14.27
CA GLY A 44 -0.54 -12.76 -13.06
C GLY A 44 -1.33 -12.54 -11.77
N ILE A 45 -0.61 -12.50 -10.65
CA ILE A 45 -1.18 -12.26 -9.33
C ILE A 45 -0.69 -10.91 -8.83
N TRP A 46 -1.62 -9.97 -8.65
CA TRP A 46 -1.35 -8.62 -8.16
C TRP A 46 -2.23 -8.32 -6.94
N LYS A 47 -1.63 -7.76 -5.89
CA LYS A 47 -2.33 -7.39 -4.66
C LYS A 47 -2.02 -5.94 -4.31
N MET A 48 -3.06 -5.15 -4.08
CA MET A 48 -2.92 -3.78 -3.58
C MET A 48 -2.22 -3.79 -2.22
N TYR A 49 -1.30 -2.84 -2.03
CA TYR A 49 -0.74 -2.50 -0.72
C TYR A 49 -0.86 -1.01 -0.39
N ALA A 50 -1.11 -0.14 -1.37
CA ALA A 50 -1.40 1.25 -1.09
C ALA A 50 -2.32 1.87 -2.16
N MET A 51 -3.00 2.95 -1.78
CA MET A 51 -3.82 3.75 -2.70
C MET A 51 -3.81 5.20 -2.26
N VAL A 52 -3.86 6.12 -3.22
CA VAL A 52 -4.00 7.55 -2.99
C VAL A 52 -4.89 8.14 -4.08
N ASN A 53 -5.80 9.03 -3.71
CA ASN A 53 -6.49 9.86 -4.68
C ASN A 53 -5.58 11.06 -5.02
N ILE A 54 -5.09 11.14 -6.26
CA ILE A 54 -4.10 12.13 -6.68
C ILE A 54 -4.67 13.55 -6.82
N THR A 55 -5.99 13.72 -6.73
CA THR A 55 -6.66 15.03 -6.80
C THR A 55 -7.04 15.57 -5.42
N GLU A 56 -6.81 14.82 -4.34
CA GLU A 56 -7.05 15.29 -2.98
C GLU A 56 -5.95 16.24 -2.51
N ASP A 57 -6.33 17.29 -1.78
CA ASP A 57 -5.41 18.19 -1.10
C ASP A 57 -5.95 18.53 0.31
N PRO A 58 -5.29 18.11 1.40
CA PRO A 58 -4.08 17.27 1.41
C PRO A 58 -4.36 15.84 0.94
N LEU A 59 -3.33 15.18 0.38
CA LEU A 59 -3.42 13.76 0.01
C LEU A 59 -3.70 12.88 1.24
N ARG A 60 -4.43 11.79 1.03
CA ARG A 60 -4.61 10.72 2.02
C ARG A 60 -4.13 9.39 1.45
N LEU A 61 -3.18 8.77 2.15
CA LEU A 61 -2.63 7.48 1.76
C LEU A 61 -3.38 6.35 2.48
N LEU A 62 -4.02 5.49 1.72
CA LEU A 62 -4.60 4.24 2.22
C LEU A 62 -3.50 3.17 2.27
N VAL A 63 -3.30 2.54 3.43
CA VAL A 63 -2.34 1.45 3.60
C VAL A 63 -2.95 0.27 4.35
N LYS A 64 -2.41 -0.94 4.10
CA LYS A 64 -2.77 -2.15 4.82
C LYS A 64 -2.04 -2.20 6.16
N CYS A 65 -2.75 -2.54 7.21
CA CYS A 65 -2.24 -2.65 8.57
C CYS A 65 -2.87 -3.87 9.25
N ASP A 66 -2.13 -4.56 10.11
CA ASP A 66 -2.72 -5.61 10.94
C ASP A 66 -3.74 -4.99 11.92
N ARG A 67 -4.71 -5.79 12.38
CA ARG A 67 -5.86 -5.26 13.14
C ARG A 67 -5.45 -4.66 14.48
N VAL A 68 -4.49 -5.28 15.16
CA VAL A 68 -4.02 -4.86 16.48
C VAL A 68 -3.27 -3.54 16.36
N ARG A 69 -2.32 -3.47 15.43
CA ARG A 69 -1.56 -2.26 15.14
C ARG A 69 -2.44 -1.13 14.62
N SER A 70 -3.44 -1.42 13.79
CA SER A 70 -4.41 -0.43 13.31
C SER A 70 -5.20 0.23 14.45
N ALA A 71 -5.56 -0.52 15.49
CA ALA A 71 -6.21 0.06 16.67
C ALA A 71 -5.25 0.94 17.47
N ALA A 72 -4.06 0.44 17.79
CA ALA A 72 -3.04 1.18 18.53
C ALA A 72 -2.61 2.47 17.83
N LEU A 73 -2.42 2.43 16.50
CA LEU A 73 -2.07 3.61 15.69
C LEU A 73 -3.15 4.70 15.74
N ARG A 74 -4.44 4.31 15.76
CA ARG A 74 -5.55 5.28 15.83
C ARG A 74 -5.73 5.86 17.22
N GLU A 75 -5.40 5.09 18.26
CA GLU A 75 -5.37 5.58 19.63
C GLU A 75 -4.22 6.58 19.83
N GLN A 76 -3.04 6.26 19.29
CA GLN A 76 -1.84 7.10 19.41
C GLN A 76 -1.89 8.35 18.50
N PHE A 77 -2.44 8.22 17.29
CA PHE A 77 -2.50 9.27 16.29
C PHE A 77 -3.95 9.48 15.83
N PRO A 78 -4.70 10.40 16.45
CA PRO A 78 -6.10 10.66 16.10
C PRO A 78 -6.35 11.08 14.64
N ALA A 79 -5.30 11.57 13.96
CA ALA A 79 -5.32 11.92 12.54
C ALA A 79 -5.36 10.68 11.61
N ILE A 80 -5.04 9.48 12.11
CA ILE A 80 -5.17 8.24 11.36
C ILE A 80 -6.64 7.79 11.39
N HIS A 81 -7.24 7.62 10.22
CA HIS A 81 -8.65 7.29 10.10
C HIS A 81 -8.88 5.85 9.64
N PRO A 82 -9.94 5.17 10.12
CA PRO A 82 -10.31 3.86 9.61
C PRO A 82 -10.79 3.95 8.15
N ALA A 83 -10.44 2.95 7.33
CA ALA A 83 -10.95 2.84 5.98
C ALA A 83 -12.15 1.87 5.93
N ALA A 84 -13.31 2.31 6.43
CA ALA A 84 -14.48 1.44 6.65
C ALA A 84 -14.89 0.64 5.40
N TYR A 85 -14.83 1.25 4.21
CA TYR A 85 -15.14 0.59 2.94
C TYR A 85 -14.18 -0.58 2.59
N PHE A 86 -12.92 -0.49 3.02
CA PHE A 86 -11.89 -1.50 2.74
C PHE A 86 -11.76 -2.55 3.87
N GLY A 87 -12.43 -2.33 5.00
CA GLY A 87 -12.40 -3.17 6.18
C GLY A 87 -11.30 -2.78 7.19
N GLY A 88 -11.35 -3.38 8.39
CA GLY A 88 -10.53 -2.98 9.55
C GLY A 88 -9.01 -3.22 9.43
N HIS A 89 -8.55 -3.78 8.31
CA HIS A 89 -7.13 -3.97 7.99
C HIS A 89 -6.56 -2.84 7.13
N TRP A 90 -7.31 -1.77 6.92
CA TRP A 90 -6.89 -0.62 6.13
C TRP A 90 -7.13 0.67 6.91
N ILE A 91 -6.16 1.57 6.82
CA ILE A 91 -6.17 2.88 7.48
C ILE A 91 -5.75 3.97 6.49
N PHE A 92 -6.33 5.15 6.65
CA PHE A 92 -5.91 6.36 5.95
C PHE A 92 -4.90 7.13 6.80
N LEU A 93 -3.80 7.52 6.16
CA LEU A 93 -2.77 8.39 6.70
C LEU A 93 -2.89 9.75 6.00
N PRO A 94 -3.12 10.85 6.73
CA PRO A 94 -3.07 12.17 6.13
C PRO A 94 -1.63 12.54 5.78
N LEU A 95 -1.42 13.10 4.58
CA LEU A 95 -0.12 13.55 4.11
C LEU A 95 0.03 15.08 4.22
N ASP A 96 -0.52 15.66 5.28
CA ASP A 96 -0.48 17.09 5.61
C ASP A 96 0.74 17.47 6.48
N GLY A 97 1.43 16.47 7.05
CA GLY A 97 2.56 16.64 7.97
C GLY A 97 2.19 16.63 9.45
N THR A 98 0.96 16.24 9.79
CA THR A 98 0.53 16.04 11.18
C THR A 98 1.12 14.78 11.82
N LEU A 99 1.51 13.79 11.01
CA LEU A 99 2.14 12.57 11.49
C LEU A 99 3.66 12.76 11.73
N PRO A 100 4.25 12.07 12.72
CA PRO A 100 5.69 12.10 12.97
C PRO A 100 6.52 11.78 11.72
N GLY A 101 7.68 12.43 11.60
CA GLY A 101 8.60 12.19 10.49
C GLY A 101 8.99 10.71 10.39
N GLY A 102 8.92 10.15 9.18
CA GLY A 102 9.24 8.75 8.91
C GLY A 102 8.09 7.76 9.14
N LEU A 103 7.02 8.15 9.85
CA LEU A 103 5.93 7.21 10.15
C LEU A 103 5.17 6.77 8.90
N VAL A 104 4.92 7.70 7.96
CA VAL A 104 4.23 7.37 6.70
C VAL A 104 5.08 6.39 5.88
N GLU A 105 6.39 6.65 5.79
CA GLU A 105 7.36 5.79 5.13
C GLU A 105 7.41 4.39 5.77
N GLU A 106 7.39 4.32 7.10
CA GLU A 106 7.38 3.06 7.83
C GLU A 106 6.09 2.26 7.58
N LEU A 107 4.93 2.91 7.65
CA LEU A 107 3.63 2.27 7.47
C LEU A 107 3.40 1.82 6.02
N LEU A 108 3.86 2.60 5.04
CA LEU A 108 3.82 2.21 3.63
C LEU A 108 4.71 0.98 3.38
N ARG A 109 5.93 0.95 3.93
CA ARG A 109 6.83 -0.22 3.85
C ARG A 109 6.24 -1.44 4.54
N THR A 110 5.67 -1.26 5.74
CA THR A 110 5.00 -2.33 6.48
C THR A 110 3.84 -2.89 5.66
N SER A 111 3.01 -2.03 5.07
CA SER A 111 1.89 -2.46 4.24
C SER A 111 2.33 -3.34 3.07
N TYR A 112 3.37 -2.91 2.33
CA TYR A 112 3.99 -3.72 1.28
C TYR A 112 4.43 -5.09 1.81
N GLN A 113 5.16 -5.13 2.94
CA GLN A 113 5.63 -6.37 3.55
C GLN A 113 4.49 -7.30 3.99
N VAL A 114 3.43 -6.75 4.58
CA VAL A 114 2.24 -7.52 4.99
C VAL A 114 1.56 -8.14 3.77
N VAL A 115 1.41 -7.39 2.68
CA VAL A 115 0.79 -7.91 1.45
C VAL A 115 1.65 -8.98 0.81
N VAL A 116 2.97 -8.76 0.71
CA VAL A 116 3.92 -9.77 0.22
C VAL A 116 3.82 -11.05 1.05
N THR A 117 3.92 -10.94 2.38
CA THR A 117 4.02 -12.10 3.25
C THR A 117 2.72 -12.85 3.44
N LYS A 118 1.57 -12.16 3.48
CA LYS A 118 0.26 -12.74 3.84
C LYS A 118 -0.68 -12.94 2.65
N SER A 119 -0.49 -12.24 1.54
CA SER A 119 -1.48 -12.21 0.44
C SER A 119 -0.97 -12.79 -0.89
N LEU A 120 0.36 -12.98 -1.03
CA LEU A 120 0.95 -13.59 -2.23
C LEU A 120 1.29 -15.07 -2.01
N PRO A 121 1.08 -15.94 -3.01
CA PRO A 121 1.56 -17.32 -2.98
C PRO A 121 3.09 -17.41 -2.87
N GLY A 122 3.59 -18.50 -2.27
CA GLY A 122 5.03 -18.79 -2.10
C GLY A 122 5.85 -18.56 -3.37
N ARG A 123 5.44 -19.19 -4.48
CA ARG A 123 6.09 -19.07 -5.80
C ARG A 123 6.24 -17.63 -6.32
N ILE A 124 5.29 -16.74 -5.99
CA ILE A 124 5.39 -15.33 -6.40
C ILE A 124 6.40 -14.61 -5.50
N ARG A 125 6.37 -14.87 -4.19
CA ARG A 125 7.31 -14.27 -3.24
C ARG A 125 8.77 -14.62 -3.55
N GLU A 126 9.04 -15.88 -3.87
CA GLU A 126 10.39 -16.35 -4.22
C GLU A 126 10.97 -15.60 -5.42
N ARG A 127 10.15 -15.28 -6.43
CA ARG A 127 10.55 -14.51 -7.60
C ARG A 127 10.85 -13.04 -7.29
N LEU A 128 10.20 -12.47 -6.25
CA LEU A 128 10.48 -11.09 -5.81
C LEU A 128 11.81 -10.97 -5.07
N SER A 129 12.33 -12.06 -4.47
CA SER A 129 13.59 -12.09 -3.73
C SER A 129 14.80 -12.42 -4.60
N ALA A 130 14.58 -12.82 -5.85
CA ALA A 130 15.62 -13.22 -6.80
C ALA A 130 16.06 -12.08 -7.75
N CYS A 131 15.63 -10.85 -7.50
CA CYS A 131 15.99 -9.64 -8.26
C CYS A 131 16.76 -8.65 -7.40
#